data_AF-A0A674P1I6-F1
#
_entry.id   AF-A0A674P1I6-F1
#
_cell.length_a   1.000
_cell.length_b   1.000
_cell.length_c   1.000
_cell.angle_alpha   90.00
_cell.angle_beta   90.00
_cell.angle_gamma   90.00
#
_symmetry.space_group_name_H-M   'P 1'
#
loop_
_entity.id
_entity.type
_entity.pdbx_description
1 polymer ?
#
loop_
_entity_poly.entity_id
_entity_poly.type
_entity_poly.pdbx_seq_one_letter_code
_entity_poly.pdbx_strand_id
1 'polypeptide(L)' 'MENLPVYHGPIGKEEGERRLGQDGRDGCYLVRNSDSVPGVYCLCVLCHGYVYTYRLYQDHGVVLLDKTRIL' A
#
# COMPACT_ATOMS: atom_id res chain seq x y z
N MET A 1 2.98 -11.46 1.25
CA MET A 1 2.77 -10.84 -0.09
C MET A 1 4.04 -10.80 -0.94
N GLU A 2 5.12 -11.44 -0.48
CA GLU A 2 6.49 -11.30 -1.01
C GLU A 2 6.68 -11.64 -2.51
N ASN A 3 5.82 -12.48 -3.09
CA ASN A 3 5.95 -12.90 -4.49
C ASN A 3 5.13 -12.03 -5.48
N LEU A 4 4.48 -10.97 -5.01
CA LEU A 4 3.72 -10.07 -5.88
C LEU A 4 4.66 -9.07 -6.57
N PRO A 5 4.54 -8.83 -7.89
CA PRO A 5 5.39 -7.87 -8.60
C PRO A 5 5.16 -6.41 -8.13
N VAL A 6 4.00 -6.15 -7.53
CA VAL A 6 3.60 -4.86 -6.97
C VAL A 6 4.02 -4.69 -5.50
N TYR A 7 4.72 -5.67 -4.92
CA TYR A 7 5.22 -5.58 -3.55
C TYR A 7 6.64 -5.00 -3.52
N HIS A 8 6.83 -3.96 -2.71
CA HIS A 8 8.08 -3.19 -2.65
C HIS A 8 8.80 -3.31 -1.32
N GLY A 9 8.44 -4.28 -0.47
CA GLY A 9 9.13 -4.47 0.80
C GLY A 9 8.85 -3.37 1.84
N PRO A 10 9.80 -3.14 2.77
CA PRO A 10 9.65 -2.19 3.86
C PRO A 10 9.98 -0.75 3.44
N ILE A 11 9.39 -0.26 2.35
CA ILE A 11 9.46 1.16 2.02
C ILE A 11 8.49 1.96 2.91
N GLY A 12 8.93 3.14 3.33
CA GLY A 12 8.11 4.07 4.12
C GLY A 12 7.01 4.74 3.29
N LYS A 13 6.06 5.38 3.98
CA LYS A 13 4.95 6.13 3.36
C LYS A 13 5.43 7.12 2.29
N GLU A 14 6.38 7.99 2.62
CA GLU A 14 6.87 9.04 1.72
C GLU A 14 7.48 8.47 0.44
N GLU A 15 8.27 7.41 0.55
CA GLU A 15 8.85 6.73 -0.61
C GLU A 15 7.77 6.08 -1.50
N GLY A 16 6.72 5.52 -0.89
CA GLY A 16 5.57 5.01 -1.63
C GLY A 16 4.82 6.12 -2.37
N GLU A 17 4.57 7.25 -1.71
CA GLU A 17 3.92 8.42 -2.31
C GLU A 17 4.73 8.99 -3.47
N ARG A 18 6.05 9.12 -3.28
CA ARG A 18 6.97 9.59 -4.32
C ARG A 18 6.95 8.71 -5.55
N ARG A 19 6.98 7.37 -5.39
CA ARG A 19 6.93 6.41 -6.52
C ARG A 19 5.63 6.49 -7.28
N LEU A 20 4.50 6.51 -6.57
CA LEU A 20 3.18 6.64 -7.20
C LEU A 20 3.02 7.99 -7.91
N GLY A 21 3.48 9.07 -7.30
CA GLY A 21 3.49 10.40 -7.91
C GLY A 21 4.37 10.48 -9.16
N GLN A 22 5.49 9.76 -9.21
CA GLN A 22 6.35 9.64 -10.40
C GLN A 22 5.71 8.83 -11.53
N ASP A 23 4.97 7.76 -11.19
CA ASP A 23 4.20 6.99 -12.17
C ASP A 23 3.07 7.86 -12.76
N GLY A 24 2.33 8.56 -11.90
CA GLY A 24 1.34 9.57 -12.28
C GLY A 24 0.07 9.03 -12.95
N ARG A 25 0.01 7.73 -13.28
CA ARG A 25 -1.20 7.09 -13.81
C ARG A 25 -2.24 6.92 -12.72
N ASP A 26 -3.44 7.43 -12.96
CA ASP A 26 -4.58 7.24 -12.06
C ASP A 26 -4.87 5.74 -11.87
N GLY A 27 -5.09 5.33 -10.63
CA GLY A 27 -5.26 3.94 -10.25
C GLY A 27 -3.98 3.11 -10.13
N CYS A 28 -2.79 3.70 -10.36
CA CYS A 28 -1.54 2.98 -10.07
C CYS A 28 -1.41 2.68 -8.58
N TYR A 29 -0.81 1.55 -8.25
CA TYR A 29 -0.78 1.07 -6.87
C TYR A 29 0.48 0.27 -6.56
N LEU A 30 0.76 0.17 -5.26
CA LEU A 30 1.83 -0.66 -4.72
C LEU A 30 1.43 -1.24 -3.36
N VAL A 31 2.12 -2.31 -2.99
CA VAL A 31 2.02 -2.94 -1.67
C VAL A 31 3.36 -2.78 -0.95
N ARG A 32 3.31 -2.41 0.33
CA ARG A 32 4.50 -2.24 1.19
C ARG A 32 4.22 -2.74 2.60
N ASN A 33 5.25 -2.84 3.44
CA ASN A 33 5.04 -3.10 4.87
C ASN A 33 4.43 -1.86 5.55
N SER A 34 3.61 -2.08 6.58
CA SER A 34 3.12 -1.01 7.43
C SER A 34 4.25 -0.49 8.33
N ASP A 35 4.44 0.83 8.32
CA ASP A 35 5.39 1.52 9.22
C ASP A 35 4.90 1.50 10.67
N SER A 36 3.59 1.38 10.87
CA SER A 36 2.92 1.56 12.18
C SER A 36 2.55 0.25 12.88
N VAL A 37 2.39 -0.83 12.12
CA VAL A 37 1.93 -2.13 12.64
C VAL A 37 2.79 -3.24 12.05
N PRO A 38 3.72 -3.83 12.82
CA PRO A 38 4.56 -4.93 12.34
C PRO A 38 3.74 -6.11 11.80
N GLY A 39 4.21 -6.73 10.72
CA GLY A 39 3.56 -7.89 10.09
C GLY A 39 2.31 -7.58 9.27
N VAL A 40 1.88 -6.31 9.22
CA VAL A 40 0.75 -5.85 8.40
C VAL A 40 1.28 -5.22 7.11
N TYR A 41 0.55 -5.41 6.01
CA TYR A 41 0.85 -4.77 4.74
C TYR A 41 -0.04 -3.54 4.52
N CYS A 42 0.41 -2.64 3.66
CA CYS A 42 -0.33 -1.47 3.22
C CYS A 42 -0.51 -1.54 1.70
N LEU A 43 -1.75 -1.34 1.23
CA LEU A 43 -2.06 -1.02 -0.17
C LEU A 43 -2.08 0.51 -0.31
N CYS A 44 -1.25 1.02 -1.21
CA CYS A 44 -1.22 2.44 -1.58
C CYS A 44 -1.71 2.60 -3.02
N VAL A 45 -2.70 3.46 -3.25
CA VAL A 45 -3.32 3.69 -4.57
C VAL A 45 -3.30 5.19 -4.88
N LEU A 46 -2.79 5.58 -6.05
CA LEU A 46 -2.94 6.94 -6.56
C LEU A 46 -4.33 7.11 -7.16
N CYS A 47 -5.08 8.10 -6.68
CA CYS A 47 -6.38 8.44 -7.23
C CYS A 47 -6.54 9.97 -7.20
N HIS A 48 -6.79 10.57 -8.35
CA HIS A 48 -6.97 12.01 -8.55
C HIS A 48 -5.86 12.87 -7.89
N GLY A 49 -4.61 12.43 -8.01
CA GLY A 49 -3.45 13.15 -7.46
C GLY A 49 -3.20 12.94 -5.96
N TYR A 50 -4.01 12.12 -5.28
CA TYR A 50 -3.83 11.76 -3.88
C TYR A 50 -3.48 10.28 -3.75
N VAL A 51 -2.59 9.97 -2.80
CA VAL A 51 -2.29 8.59 -2.44
C VAL A 51 -3.16 8.17 -1.26
N TYR A 52 -3.95 7.12 -1.47
CA TYR A 52 -4.80 6.51 -0.47
C TYR A 52 -4.11 5.26 0.07
N THR A 53 -3.97 5.18 1.40
CA THR A 53 -3.33 4.04 2.06
C THR A 53 -4.33 3.26 2.88
N TYR A 54 -4.38 1.94 2.67
CA TYR A 54 -5.23 0.99 3.38
C TYR A 54 -4.38 -0.11 4.01
N ARG A 55 -4.69 -0.53 5.23
CA ARG A 55 -4.07 -1.72 5.83
C ARG A 55 -4.71 -2.99 5.27
N LEU A 56 -3.86 -3.98 5.04
CA LEU A 56 -4.25 -5.32 4.62
C LEU A 56 -3.96 -6.28 5.77
N TYR A 57 -5.01 -6.91 6.28
CA TYR A 57 -4.92 -7.95 7.30
C TYR A 57 -5.01 -9.31 6.62
N GLN A 58 -4.14 -10.24 7.01
CA GLN A 58 -4.25 -11.63 6.58
C GLN A 58 -4.98 -12.42 7.65
N ASP A 59 -6.05 -13.10 7.24
CA ASP A 59 -6.81 -14.01 8.09
C ASP A 59 -6.99 -15.34 7.34
N HIS A 60 -6.36 -16.40 7.84
CA HIS A 60 -6.46 -17.76 7.27
C HIS A 60 -6.28 -17.86 5.74
N GLY A 61 -5.36 -17.07 5.17
CA GLY A 61 -5.08 -17.04 3.73
C GLY A 61 -5.98 -16.10 2.92
N VAL A 62 -6.98 -15.48 3.55
CA VAL A 62 -7.78 -14.40 2.98
C VAL A 62 -7.14 -13.06 3.32
N VAL A 63 -7.07 -12.16 2.34
CA VAL A 63 -6.63 -10.77 2.56
C VAL A 63 -7.86 -9.91 2.77
N LEU A 64 -7.95 -9.32 3.96
CA LEU A 64 -8.99 -8.38 4.35
C LEU A 64 -8.44 -6.96 4.23
N LEU A 65 -9.11 -6.13 3.43
CA LEU A 65 -8.81 -4.71 3.35
C LEU A 65 -9.59 -3.99 4.43
N ASP A 66 -8.87 -3.33 5.35
CA ASP A 66 -9.49 -2.39 6.25
C ASP A 66 -9.91 -1.15 5.46
N LYS A 67 -11.22 -0.91 5.39
CA LYS A 67 -11.80 0.22 4.67
C LYS A 67 -11.48 1.57 5.31
N THR A 68 -10.89 1.56 6.50
CA THR A 68 -10.38 2.76 7.15
C THR A 68 -9.16 3.27 6.39
N ARG A 69 -9.33 4.39 5.69
CA ARG A 69 -8.22 5.14 5.09
C ARG A 69 -7.31 5.63 6.23
N ILE A 70 -6.03 5.32 6.13
CA ILE A 70 -5.01 5.89 7.01
C ILE A 70 -4.47 7.13 6.32
N LEU A 71 -4.56 8.27 7.01
CA LEU A 71 -4.19 9.60 6.52
C LEU A 71 -2.72 9.65 6.09
#